data_AF-A0A8S4MWZ5-F1
#
_entry.id   AF-A0A8S4MWZ5-F1
#
_cell.length_a   1.000
_cell.length_b   1.000
_cell.length_c   1.000
_cell.angle_alpha   90.00
_cell.angle_beta   90.00
_cell.angle_gamma   90.00
#
_symmetry.space_group_name_H-M   'P 1'
#
loop_
_entity.id
_entity.type
_entity.pdbx_description
1 polymer ?
#
loop_
_entity_poly.entity_id
_entity_poly.type
_entity_poly.pdbx_seq_one_letter_code
_entity_poly.pdbx_strand_id
1 'polypeptide(L)'
;MDLKYYHINTKFIVLLLTVSLFILIGYLRVHLNHSNLKDGYYKETIDILVHHPKMNIPKKHKKFTDQGYLDCLTHGQWYKSEQRGKYLERMKWIPNKDELTLPSGECGNKETVYQTFTSPTRRALCHPSSDKACCYNNHCITKSVEDCKCQGCLDLRSRLHAEEHIWRPDDTNNCQIREYESEPAVCDMLEQKKVKNLIFVGNSLIRHMWTGLLILLNGNLESGALLKSASSEDKVKCAFHMQFDLKFCRDLLIRDTTICNGKVKMAYQQRDRLSEIRASEKYIKSAKDFLFIFTIGLHDHLNFAQTKETLDQYFAALNFNKDRVIKNGSRIIWMTPHFPGLMLLPKYLDNYQSPADIKKYSENMTDYLSEYKIPVMSTLQMTNHTFSWDGVHFGYGLNSQLAHIFLNYIHRYA
;
A
#
# COMPACT_ATOMS: atom_id res chain seq x y z
N MET A 1 49.20 32.07 57.72
CA MET A 1 48.36 31.22 56.86
C MET A 1 47.47 32.15 56.07
N ASP A 2 47.87 32.48 54.84
CA ASP A 2 47.13 33.40 53.97
C ASP A 2 46.01 32.68 53.23
N LEU A 3 44.77 32.99 53.59
CA LEU A 3 43.56 32.56 52.88
C LEU A 3 43.26 33.56 51.75
N LYS A 4 43.72 33.24 50.53
CA LYS A 4 43.29 33.93 49.31
C LYS A 4 41.83 33.56 49.03
N TYR A 5 40.93 34.52 49.26
CA TYR A 5 39.54 34.45 48.82
C TYR A 5 39.46 34.44 47.29
N TYR A 6 38.99 33.33 46.72
CA TYR A 6 38.62 33.27 45.30
C TYR A 6 37.32 34.04 45.07
N HIS A 7 37.42 35.21 44.43
CA HIS A 7 36.26 35.90 43.88
C HIS A 7 35.73 35.08 42.70
N ILE A 8 34.79 34.18 42.97
CA ILE A 8 34.04 33.49 41.91
C ILE A 8 33.15 34.53 41.24
N ASN A 9 33.37 34.73 39.95
CA ASN A 9 32.65 35.70 39.15
C ASN A 9 31.17 35.31 39.08
N THR A 10 30.30 36.09 39.70
CA THR A 10 28.85 35.86 39.77
C THR A 10 28.24 35.67 38.38
N LYS A 11 28.80 36.30 37.33
CA LYS A 11 28.35 36.12 35.94
C LYS A 11 28.59 34.70 35.43
N PHE A 12 29.63 34.03 35.90
CA PHE A 12 29.96 32.65 35.52
C PHE A 12 28.99 31.65 36.18
N ILE A 13 28.61 31.88 37.44
CA ILE A 13 27.59 31.08 38.12
C ILE A 13 26.23 31.23 37.43
N VAL A 14 25.84 32.46 37.09
CA VAL A 14 24.58 32.72 36.38
C VAL A 14 24.58 31.98 35.04
N LEU A 15 25.66 32.06 34.24
CA LEU A 15 25.77 31.36 32.96
C LEU A 15 25.63 29.84 33.09
N LEU A 16 26.28 29.23 34.09
CA LEU A 16 26.19 27.77 34.34
C LEU A 16 24.77 27.34 34.72
N LEU A 17 24.07 28.14 35.52
CA LEU A 17 22.68 27.89 35.89
C LEU A 17 21.74 28.03 34.69
N THR A 18 21.93 29.01 33.82
CA THR A 18 21.11 29.17 32.62
C THR A 18 21.29 27.99 31.66
N VAL A 19 22.53 27.56 31.42
CA VAL A 19 22.82 26.42 30.53
C VAL A 19 22.21 25.12 31.09
N SER A 20 22.33 24.90 32.39
CA SER A 20 21.75 23.74 33.06
C SER A 20 20.22 23.73 33.00
N LEU A 21 19.58 24.90 33.10
CA LEU A 21 18.13 25.06 32.95
C LEU A 21 17.67 24.75 31.51
N PHE A 22 18.40 25.21 30.49
CA PHE A 22 18.06 24.89 29.09
C PHE A 22 18.22 23.41 28.76
N ILE A 23 19.26 22.75 29.30
CA ILE A 23 19.44 21.30 29.17
C ILE A 23 18.29 20.55 29.84
N LEU A 24 17.90 20.96 31.05
CA LEU A 24 16.78 20.36 31.78
C LEU A 24 15.44 20.55 31.03
N ILE A 25 15.18 21.74 30.48
CA ILE A 25 13.98 22.01 29.68
C ILE A 25 13.97 21.16 28.40
N GLY A 26 15.11 21.05 27.71
CA GLY A 26 15.25 20.18 26.54
C GLY A 26 14.99 18.71 26.86
N TYR A 27 15.57 18.21 27.96
CA TYR A 27 15.37 16.85 28.44
C TYR A 27 13.90 16.59 28.82
N LEU A 28 13.27 17.49 29.57
CA LEU A 28 11.85 17.39 29.93
C LEU A 28 10.93 17.43 28.70
N ARG A 29 11.25 18.26 27.69
CA ARG A 29 10.43 18.36 26.47
C ARG A 29 10.49 17.07 25.63
N VAL A 30 11.67 16.44 25.55
CA VAL A 30 11.84 15.13 24.91
C VAL A 30 11.13 14.04 25.71
N HIS A 31 11.23 14.05 27.03
CA HIS A 31 10.62 13.02 27.86
C HIS A 31 9.09 13.12 27.95
N LEU A 32 8.55 14.33 28.02
CA LEU A 32 7.10 14.59 28.05
C LEU A 32 6.43 14.35 26.69
N ASN A 33 7.14 14.55 25.57
CA ASN A 33 6.65 14.13 24.26
C ASN A 33 6.66 12.60 24.09
N HIS A 34 7.54 11.87 24.78
CA HIS A 34 7.56 10.41 24.77
C HIS A 34 6.53 9.76 25.71
N SER A 35 6.07 10.44 26.76
CA SER A 35 5.11 9.87 27.72
C SER A 35 3.65 9.95 27.24
N ASN A 36 3.30 10.87 26.33
CA ASN A 36 1.91 11.03 25.84
C ASN A 36 1.57 10.24 24.56
N LEU A 37 2.53 9.50 23.99
CA LEU A 37 2.31 8.69 22.77
C LEU A 37 2.11 7.18 23.04
N LYS A 38 2.13 6.73 24.30
CA LYS A 38 2.12 5.29 24.62
C LYS A 38 0.79 4.70 25.10
N ASP A 39 -0.19 5.51 25.49
CA ASP A 39 -1.40 4.97 26.15
C ASP A 39 -2.69 5.01 25.31
N GLY A 40 -2.66 5.62 24.11
CA GLY A 40 -3.85 5.77 23.26
C GLY A 40 -4.10 4.66 22.23
N TYR A 41 -3.09 3.85 21.89
CA TYR A 41 -3.13 3.07 20.64
C TYR A 41 -3.71 1.65 20.78
N TYR A 42 -3.96 1.15 21.99
CA TYR A 42 -4.37 -0.24 22.22
C TYR A 42 -5.73 -0.42 22.91
N LYS A 43 -6.34 0.66 23.42
CA LYS A 43 -7.59 0.54 24.20
C LYS A 43 -8.87 0.64 23.36
N GLU A 44 -8.82 1.20 22.16
CA GLU A 44 -10.00 1.33 21.29
C GLU A 44 -10.30 0.08 20.43
N THR A 45 -9.38 -0.88 20.33
CA THR A 45 -9.55 -2.02 19.40
C THR A 45 -10.23 -3.24 20.04
N ILE A 46 -10.50 -3.24 21.35
CA ILE A 46 -11.00 -4.43 22.07
C ILE A 46 -12.51 -4.37 22.39
N ASP A 47 -13.14 -3.19 22.44
CA ASP A 47 -14.56 -3.06 22.86
C ASP A 47 -15.60 -3.21 21.72
N ILE A 48 -15.19 -3.53 20.48
CA ILE A 48 -16.12 -3.62 19.33
C ILE A 48 -16.61 -5.06 19.05
N LEU A 49 -16.05 -6.09 19.69
CA LEU A 49 -16.23 -7.48 19.22
C LEU A 49 -17.34 -8.34 19.87
N VAL A 50 -18.19 -7.82 20.76
CA VAL A 50 -19.22 -8.66 21.40
C VAL A 50 -20.53 -7.92 21.53
N HIS A 51 -21.42 -8.03 20.53
CA HIS A 51 -22.89 -8.21 20.61
C HIS A 51 -23.55 -7.92 19.25
N HIS A 52 -23.93 -8.97 18.50
CA HIS A 52 -24.80 -8.82 17.32
C HIS A 52 -26.21 -9.32 17.64
N PRO A 53 -27.22 -8.43 17.74
CA PRO A 53 -28.62 -8.86 17.67
C PRO A 53 -28.98 -9.17 16.22
N LYS A 54 -29.68 -10.29 16.00
CA LYS A 54 -30.27 -10.63 14.69
C LYS A 54 -31.31 -9.57 14.32
N MET A 55 -31.04 -8.79 13.27
CA MET A 55 -32.01 -7.87 12.69
C MET A 55 -32.53 -8.41 11.35
N ASN A 56 -33.85 -8.48 11.23
CA ASN A 56 -34.58 -8.67 9.99
C ASN A 56 -34.40 -7.44 9.09
N ILE A 57 -34.02 -7.64 7.82
CA ILE A 57 -33.79 -6.55 6.87
C ILE A 57 -34.84 -6.57 5.74
N PRO A 58 -35.55 -5.44 5.50
CA PRO A 58 -36.39 -5.26 4.31
C PRO A 58 -35.55 -5.07 3.04
N LYS A 59 -35.94 -5.73 1.94
CA LYS A 59 -35.30 -5.66 0.62
C LYS A 59 -35.54 -4.32 -0.09
N LYS A 60 -34.73 -3.29 0.20
CA LYS A 60 -34.54 -2.13 -0.70
C LYS A 60 -33.04 -1.90 -0.90
N HIS A 61 -32.57 -2.06 -2.13
CA HIS A 61 -31.17 -1.82 -2.51
C HIS A 61 -30.77 -0.36 -2.23
N LYS A 62 -29.73 -0.14 -1.43
CA LYS A 62 -29.17 1.18 -1.12
C LYS A 62 -28.54 1.77 -2.39
N LYS A 63 -28.86 3.03 -2.71
CA LYS A 63 -28.22 3.77 -3.82
C LYS A 63 -26.93 4.40 -3.31
N PHE A 64 -25.79 3.86 -3.74
CA PHE A 64 -24.46 4.41 -3.40
C PHE A 64 -24.08 5.61 -4.27
N THR A 65 -23.27 6.50 -3.70
CA THR A 65 -22.40 7.41 -4.47
C THR A 65 -21.18 6.65 -5.00
N ASP A 66 -20.40 7.24 -5.90
CA ASP A 66 -19.16 6.65 -6.40
C ASP A 66 -18.18 6.34 -5.25
N GLN A 67 -17.93 7.32 -4.38
CA GLN A 67 -17.12 7.16 -3.17
C GLN A 67 -17.70 6.10 -2.23
N GLY A 68 -19.00 6.19 -1.92
CA GLY A 68 -19.63 5.27 -0.97
C GLY A 68 -19.66 3.82 -1.45
N TYR A 69 -19.60 3.58 -2.76
CA TYR A 69 -19.45 2.22 -3.28
C TYR A 69 -18.00 1.71 -3.14
N LEU A 70 -17.00 2.52 -3.47
CA LEU A 70 -15.60 2.15 -3.26
C LEU A 70 -15.32 1.87 -1.79
N ASP A 71 -15.74 2.77 -0.89
CA ASP A 71 -15.63 2.58 0.56
C ASP A 71 -16.24 1.25 0.98
N CYS A 72 -17.41 0.93 0.43
CA CYS A 72 -18.07 -0.31 0.76
C CYS A 72 -17.32 -1.55 0.26
N LEU A 73 -16.67 -1.48 -0.91
CA LEU A 73 -15.87 -2.60 -1.43
C LEU A 73 -14.52 -2.73 -0.70
N THR A 74 -13.95 -1.63 -0.22
CA THR A 74 -12.64 -1.60 0.44
C THR A 74 -12.71 -1.66 1.97
N HIS A 75 -13.91 -1.59 2.55
CA HIS A 75 -14.15 -1.81 3.97
C HIS A 75 -14.63 -3.24 4.22
N GLY A 76 -13.81 -4.04 4.89
CA GLY A 76 -14.02 -5.48 4.95
C GLY A 76 -12.92 -6.24 5.68
N GLN A 77 -12.89 -7.55 5.46
CA GLN A 77 -11.94 -8.45 6.09
C GLN A 77 -11.44 -9.52 5.11
N TRP A 78 -10.27 -10.05 5.41
CA TRP A 78 -9.71 -11.19 4.68
C TRP A 78 -10.22 -12.50 5.27
N TYR A 79 -10.63 -13.41 4.38
CA TYR A 79 -11.10 -14.75 4.73
C TYR A 79 -10.22 -15.79 4.05
N LYS A 80 -9.81 -16.81 4.80
CA LYS A 80 -8.98 -17.89 4.26
C LYS A 80 -9.71 -18.61 3.13
N SER A 81 -9.00 -18.90 2.04
CA SER A 81 -9.53 -19.60 0.87
C SER A 81 -8.67 -20.81 0.54
N GLU A 82 -9.26 -22.00 0.62
CA GLU A 82 -8.59 -23.26 0.27
C GLU A 82 -8.14 -23.28 -1.19
N GLN A 83 -8.94 -22.70 -2.09
CA GLN A 83 -8.61 -22.61 -3.50
C GLN A 83 -7.38 -21.71 -3.72
N ARG A 84 -7.30 -20.59 -2.99
CA ARG A 84 -6.17 -19.67 -3.13
C ARG A 84 -4.90 -20.18 -2.44
N GLY A 85 -5.01 -20.96 -1.36
CA GLY A 85 -3.85 -21.56 -0.67
C GLY A 85 -2.94 -22.38 -1.60
N LYS A 86 -3.52 -23.08 -2.59
CA LYS A 86 -2.75 -23.83 -3.60
C LYS A 86 -1.87 -22.95 -4.50
N TYR A 87 -2.17 -21.65 -4.61
CA TYR A 87 -1.35 -20.72 -5.37
C TYR A 87 -0.07 -20.33 -4.63
N LEU A 88 -0.10 -20.20 -3.29
CA LEU A 88 1.08 -19.84 -2.50
C LEU A 88 2.19 -20.89 -2.65
N GLU A 89 1.82 -22.17 -2.61
CA GLU A 89 2.75 -23.30 -2.78
C GLU A 89 3.51 -23.22 -4.12
N ARG A 90 2.82 -22.79 -5.19
CA ARG A 90 3.41 -22.65 -6.52
C ARG A 90 4.26 -21.39 -6.67
N MET A 91 3.94 -20.33 -5.92
CA MET A 91 4.58 -19.02 -6.09
C MET A 91 5.99 -18.92 -5.50
N LYS A 92 6.51 -19.97 -4.82
CA LYS A 92 7.82 -19.97 -4.12
C LYS A 92 8.05 -18.66 -3.35
N TRP A 93 6.99 -18.22 -2.67
CA TRP A 93 6.68 -16.80 -2.45
C TRP A 93 7.49 -16.12 -1.34
N ILE A 94 8.35 -16.85 -0.65
CA ILE A 94 9.12 -16.29 0.44
C ILE A 94 10.56 -16.16 -0.07
N PRO A 95 11.15 -14.94 -0.09
CA PRO A 95 12.59 -14.78 -0.26
C PRO A 95 13.25 -15.86 0.60
N ASN A 96 14.13 -16.65 0.00
CA ASN A 96 14.67 -17.88 0.57
C ASN A 96 14.74 -17.76 2.10
N LYS A 97 13.85 -18.46 2.82
CA LYS A 97 13.42 -18.07 4.18
C LYS A 97 14.60 -17.95 5.15
N ASP A 98 15.67 -18.65 4.84
CA ASP A 98 16.97 -18.65 5.52
C ASP A 98 17.69 -17.28 5.51
N GLU A 99 17.28 -16.34 4.66
CA GLU A 99 17.92 -15.02 4.47
C GLU A 99 17.25 -13.89 5.24
N LEU A 100 16.13 -14.15 5.93
CA LEU A 100 15.44 -13.17 6.76
C LEU A 100 16.19 -12.89 8.08
N THR A 101 16.83 -13.93 8.61
CA THR A 101 17.50 -13.93 9.90
C THR A 101 19.00 -13.79 9.71
N LEU A 102 19.64 -12.91 10.49
CA LEU A 102 21.10 -12.82 10.48
C LEU A 102 21.70 -14.11 11.05
N PRO A 103 22.84 -14.60 10.52
CA PRO A 103 23.51 -15.80 11.06
C PRO A 103 23.82 -15.72 12.57
N SER A 104 23.93 -14.50 13.11
CA SER A 104 24.10 -14.22 14.54
C SER A 104 22.84 -14.43 15.40
N GLY A 105 21.68 -14.74 14.80
CA GLY A 105 20.38 -14.84 15.49
C GLY A 105 19.77 -13.49 15.87
N GLU A 106 20.30 -12.41 15.31
CA GLU A 106 19.86 -11.04 15.55
C GLU A 106 18.78 -10.61 14.55
N CYS A 107 17.91 -9.70 14.98
CA CYS A 107 16.76 -9.21 14.22
C CYS A 107 16.47 -7.74 14.56
N GLY A 108 15.36 -7.21 14.07
CA GLY A 108 14.89 -5.86 14.40
C GLY A 108 15.43 -4.85 13.39
N ASN A 109 15.81 -3.66 13.86
CA ASN A 109 16.18 -2.52 13.02
C ASN A 109 17.49 -2.68 12.22
N LYS A 110 18.02 -3.91 12.13
CA LYS A 110 19.20 -4.26 11.36
C LYS A 110 18.84 -4.41 9.88
N GLU A 111 19.73 -3.95 9.02
CA GLU A 111 19.56 -4.09 7.57
C GLU A 111 20.11 -5.44 7.12
N THR A 112 19.34 -6.20 6.33
CA THR A 112 19.84 -7.37 5.59
C THR A 112 20.10 -7.00 4.14
N VAL A 113 21.20 -7.54 3.58
CA VAL A 113 21.54 -7.41 2.15
C VAL A 113 21.21 -8.74 1.49
N TYR A 114 20.23 -8.73 0.61
CA TYR A 114 19.95 -9.87 -0.26
C TYR A 114 20.95 -9.86 -1.43
N GLN A 115 21.83 -10.87 -1.52
CA GLN A 115 22.84 -10.95 -2.60
C GLN A 115 22.22 -11.13 -3.99
N THR A 116 20.98 -11.62 -4.08
CA THR A 116 20.26 -11.89 -5.34
C THR A 116 19.44 -10.69 -5.85
N PHE A 117 19.35 -9.60 -5.09
CA PHE A 117 18.53 -8.43 -5.44
C PHE A 117 19.38 -7.14 -5.49
N THR A 118 19.22 -6.35 -6.55
CA THR A 118 19.99 -5.10 -6.78
C THR A 118 19.46 -3.88 -5.98
N SER A 119 19.16 -4.06 -4.67
CA SER A 119 18.60 -3.08 -3.69
C SER A 119 17.06 -3.09 -3.59
N PRO A 120 16.44 -3.08 -2.36
CA PRO A 120 16.87 -2.40 -1.14
C PRO A 120 17.20 -3.31 0.05
N THR A 121 17.94 -2.73 1.00
CA THR A 121 18.07 -3.29 2.34
C THR A 121 16.70 -3.43 2.99
N ARG A 122 16.46 -4.55 3.67
CA ARG A 122 15.21 -4.83 4.40
C ARG A 122 15.50 -4.98 5.88
N ARG A 123 14.45 -4.88 6.70
CA ARG A 123 14.56 -5.14 8.12
C ARG A 123 14.87 -6.62 8.37
N ALA A 124 15.87 -6.91 9.21
CA ALA A 124 16.16 -8.26 9.68
C ALA A 124 15.02 -8.78 10.55
N LEU A 125 14.50 -9.97 10.24
CA LEU A 125 13.39 -10.60 10.96
C LEU A 125 13.72 -12.06 11.28
N CYS A 126 13.02 -12.60 12.26
CA CYS A 126 13.17 -14.00 12.60
C CYS A 126 12.44 -14.89 11.61
N HIS A 127 13.04 -16.04 11.30
CA HIS A 127 12.49 -17.00 10.37
C HIS A 127 11.13 -17.50 10.89
N PRO A 128 10.02 -17.34 10.15
CA PRO A 128 8.68 -17.62 10.66
C PRO A 128 8.42 -19.10 11.00
N SER A 129 9.15 -20.02 10.37
CA SER A 129 9.06 -21.47 10.67
C SER A 129 10.11 -21.97 11.69
N SER A 130 10.94 -21.09 12.25
CA SER A 130 11.90 -21.46 13.31
C SER A 130 11.20 -21.52 14.67
N ASP A 131 11.74 -22.32 15.58
CA ASP A 131 11.44 -22.30 17.03
C ASP A 131 11.68 -20.92 17.69
N LYS A 132 12.44 -20.03 17.03
CA LYS A 132 12.76 -18.66 17.45
C LYS A 132 12.13 -17.60 16.53
N ALA A 133 10.91 -17.82 16.05
CA ALA A 133 10.24 -16.95 15.08
C ALA A 133 9.86 -15.53 15.58
N CYS A 134 10.03 -15.23 16.87
CA CYS A 134 9.70 -13.93 17.44
C CYS A 134 10.95 -13.05 17.58
N CYS A 135 10.92 -11.84 17.02
CA CYS A 135 11.95 -10.84 17.26
C CYS A 135 11.62 -10.02 18.52
N TYR A 136 12.48 -10.06 19.52
CA TYR A 136 12.34 -9.28 20.75
C TYR A 136 13.71 -8.79 21.22
N ASN A 137 13.82 -7.51 21.59
CA ASN A 137 15.10 -6.87 21.95
C ASN A 137 16.21 -7.15 20.92
N ASN A 138 15.86 -7.11 19.63
CA ASN A 138 16.77 -7.39 18.49
C ASN A 138 17.36 -8.80 18.45
N HIS A 139 16.76 -9.78 19.14
CA HIS A 139 17.13 -11.18 19.08
C HIS A 139 15.94 -12.07 18.72
N CYS A 140 16.24 -13.13 17.99
CA CYS A 140 15.28 -14.19 17.72
C CYS A 140 15.11 -15.09 18.93
N ILE A 141 13.88 -15.14 19.44
CA ILE A 141 13.53 -15.85 20.66
C ILE A 141 12.33 -16.77 20.45
N THR A 142 12.21 -17.77 21.30
CA THR A 142 11.07 -18.68 21.33
C THR A 142 9.91 -18.02 22.06
N LYS A 143 8.85 -17.73 21.30
CA LYS A 143 7.55 -17.27 21.81
C LYS A 143 6.42 -17.82 20.94
N SER A 144 5.26 -18.06 21.55
CA SER A 144 4.02 -18.27 20.79
C SER A 144 3.67 -17.01 19.97
N VAL A 145 2.73 -17.14 19.03
CA VAL A 145 2.23 -15.97 18.28
C VAL A 145 1.59 -14.96 19.24
N GLU A 146 0.84 -15.46 20.22
CA GLU A 146 0.17 -14.66 21.25
C GLU A 146 1.18 -13.91 22.13
N ASP A 147 2.22 -14.60 22.62
CA ASP A 147 3.26 -14.00 23.47
C ASP A 147 4.15 -13.01 22.70
N CYS A 148 4.19 -13.12 21.37
CA CYS A 148 4.93 -12.21 20.49
C CYS A 148 4.11 -10.98 20.04
N LYS A 149 2.89 -10.77 20.57
CA LYS A 149 2.11 -9.53 20.39
C LYS A 149 2.54 -8.42 21.38
N CYS A 150 3.80 -8.43 21.80
CA CYS A 150 4.34 -7.48 22.77
C CYS A 150 4.72 -6.14 22.13
N GLN A 151 4.84 -5.08 22.93
CA GLN A 151 5.35 -3.80 22.45
C GLN A 151 6.78 -3.96 21.92
N GLY A 152 6.99 -3.61 20.64
CA GLY A 152 8.29 -3.72 19.98
C GLY A 152 8.64 -5.12 19.46
N CYS A 153 7.78 -6.12 19.68
CA CYS A 153 7.95 -7.43 19.05
C CYS A 153 7.68 -7.36 17.54
N LEU A 154 8.43 -8.15 16.76
CA LEU A 154 8.17 -8.35 15.33
C LEU A 154 7.99 -9.85 15.05
N ASP A 155 6.85 -10.21 14.46
CA ASP A 155 6.52 -11.60 14.13
C ASP A 155 5.83 -11.69 12.77
N LEU A 156 6.46 -12.38 11.81
CA LEU A 156 5.87 -12.60 10.50
C LEU A 156 4.70 -13.59 10.53
N ARG A 157 4.63 -14.51 11.51
CA ARG A 157 3.51 -15.46 11.66
C ARG A 157 2.19 -14.76 11.96
N SER A 158 2.25 -13.55 12.52
CA SER A 158 1.08 -12.71 12.79
C SER A 158 0.52 -11.99 11.56
N ARG A 159 1.20 -12.10 10.40
CA ARG A 159 0.83 -11.38 9.17
C ARG A 159 0.01 -12.24 8.26
N LEU A 160 -1.02 -11.62 7.68
CA LEU A 160 -1.93 -12.28 6.76
C LEU A 160 -1.33 -12.33 5.35
N HIS A 161 -1.27 -13.51 4.75
CA HIS A 161 -0.83 -13.70 3.38
C HIS A 161 -2.03 -13.56 2.43
N ALA A 162 -2.15 -12.43 1.72
CA ALA A 162 -3.29 -12.16 0.83
C ALA A 162 -3.45 -13.21 -0.29
N GLU A 163 -2.36 -13.89 -0.64
CA GLU A 163 -2.28 -14.99 -1.58
C GLU A 163 -3.10 -16.21 -1.15
N GLU A 164 -3.37 -16.38 0.14
CA GLU A 164 -4.17 -17.47 0.68
C GLU A 164 -5.60 -17.03 1.06
N HIS A 165 -5.93 -15.76 0.85
CA HIS A 165 -7.15 -15.15 1.37
C HIS A 165 -7.94 -14.45 0.27
N ILE A 166 -9.24 -14.32 0.50
CA ILE A 166 -10.16 -13.53 -0.33
C ILE A 166 -10.68 -12.39 0.54
N TRP A 167 -10.69 -11.18 -0.02
CA TRP A 167 -11.28 -10.04 0.64
C TRP A 167 -12.80 -10.06 0.51
N ARG A 168 -13.51 -9.81 1.61
CA ARG A 168 -14.97 -9.66 1.59
C ARG A 168 -15.36 -8.34 2.27
N PRO A 169 -16.18 -7.52 1.61
CA PRO A 169 -16.82 -6.36 2.22
C PRO A 169 -17.59 -6.73 3.48
N ASP A 170 -17.66 -5.82 4.47
CA ASP A 170 -18.45 -6.04 5.68
C ASP A 170 -19.97 -6.01 5.38
N ASP A 171 -20.43 -5.08 4.52
CA ASP A 171 -21.82 -5.03 4.05
C ASP A 171 -22.05 -5.99 2.87
N THR A 172 -21.99 -7.29 3.15
CA THR A 172 -22.16 -8.37 2.15
C THR A 172 -23.52 -8.36 1.42
N ASN A 173 -24.52 -7.67 1.96
CA ASN A 173 -25.86 -7.56 1.37
C ASN A 173 -25.92 -6.50 0.28
N ASN A 174 -25.18 -5.40 0.43
CA ASN A 174 -25.19 -4.30 -0.53
C ASN A 174 -23.90 -4.22 -1.36
N CYS A 175 -22.83 -4.87 -0.91
CA CYS A 175 -21.49 -4.75 -1.46
C CYS A 175 -20.89 -6.13 -1.68
N GLN A 176 -20.88 -6.54 -2.94
CA GLN A 176 -20.33 -7.80 -3.38
C GLN A 176 -19.29 -7.53 -4.45
N ILE A 177 -18.11 -8.11 -4.27
CA ILE A 177 -17.07 -8.07 -5.28
C ILE A 177 -17.33 -9.23 -6.23
N ARG A 178 -17.72 -8.91 -7.46
CA ARG A 178 -17.72 -9.88 -8.55
C ARG A 178 -16.28 -10.20 -8.92
N GLU A 179 -15.88 -11.45 -8.81
CA GLU A 179 -14.59 -11.91 -9.34
C GLU A 179 -14.71 -12.07 -10.86
N TYR A 180 -13.72 -11.53 -11.58
CA TYR A 180 -13.60 -11.62 -13.03
C TYR A 180 -12.42 -12.54 -13.35
N GLU A 181 -12.68 -13.75 -13.82
CA GLU A 181 -11.64 -14.78 -13.91
C GLU A 181 -10.92 -14.82 -15.26
N SER A 182 -11.34 -14.01 -16.24
CA SER A 182 -10.80 -14.06 -17.60
C SER A 182 -11.04 -12.78 -18.39
N GLU A 183 -10.23 -12.55 -19.44
CA GLU A 183 -10.43 -11.46 -20.39
C GLU A 183 -11.86 -11.41 -20.99
N PRO A 184 -12.48 -12.52 -21.47
CA PRO A 184 -13.84 -12.47 -22.01
C PRO A 184 -14.87 -11.87 -21.04
N ALA A 185 -14.85 -12.28 -19.77
CA ALA A 185 -15.78 -11.75 -18.76
C ALA A 185 -15.58 -10.25 -18.49
N VAL A 186 -14.32 -9.79 -18.53
CA VAL A 186 -14.00 -8.36 -18.44
C VAL A 186 -14.46 -7.62 -19.70
N CYS A 187 -14.27 -8.21 -20.87
CA CYS A 187 -14.63 -7.62 -22.15
C CYS A 187 -16.13 -7.41 -22.30
N ASP A 188 -16.95 -8.40 -21.94
CA ASP A 188 -18.40 -8.25 -21.96
C ASP A 188 -18.86 -7.04 -21.13
N MET A 189 -18.26 -6.88 -19.94
CA MET A 189 -18.54 -5.75 -19.05
C MET A 189 -18.06 -4.42 -19.65
N LEU A 190 -16.84 -4.35 -20.17
CA LEU A 190 -16.29 -3.12 -20.76
C LEU A 190 -17.04 -2.69 -22.01
N GLU A 191 -17.44 -3.64 -22.87
CA GLU A 191 -18.25 -3.38 -24.05
C GLU A 191 -19.64 -2.87 -23.68
N GLN A 192 -20.30 -3.50 -22.70
CA GLN A 192 -21.58 -3.03 -22.17
C GLN A 192 -21.47 -1.59 -21.62
N LYS A 193 -20.35 -1.28 -20.96
CA LYS A 193 -20.06 0.06 -20.41
C LYS A 193 -19.42 1.02 -21.40
N LYS A 194 -19.25 0.60 -22.66
CA LYS A 194 -18.66 1.42 -23.73
C LYS A 194 -17.28 2.00 -23.37
N VAL A 195 -16.54 1.32 -22.51
CA VAL A 195 -15.20 1.72 -22.10
C VAL A 195 -14.23 1.37 -23.22
N LYS A 196 -13.41 2.35 -23.64
CA LYS A 196 -12.46 2.16 -24.74
C LYS A 196 -11.01 2.29 -24.30
N ASN A 197 -10.76 3.00 -23.20
CA ASN A 197 -9.40 3.28 -22.73
C ASN A 197 -9.33 3.06 -21.21
N LEU A 198 -8.41 2.22 -20.77
CA LEU A 198 -8.03 2.09 -19.36
C LEU A 198 -6.58 2.54 -19.20
N ILE A 199 -6.33 3.56 -18.38
CA ILE A 199 -5.00 4.13 -18.26
C ILE A 199 -4.60 4.18 -16.80
N PHE A 200 -3.51 3.49 -16.47
CA PHE A 200 -2.96 3.38 -15.13
C PHE A 200 -1.76 4.32 -15.03
N VAL A 201 -1.77 5.23 -14.07
CA VAL A 201 -0.67 6.21 -13.91
C VAL A 201 -0.26 6.25 -12.47
N GLY A 202 1.01 6.03 -12.18
CA GLY A 202 1.49 6.16 -10.82
C GLY A 202 2.79 5.42 -10.58
N ASN A 203 3.13 5.28 -9.30
CA ASN A 203 4.36 4.66 -8.87
C ASN A 203 4.27 3.12 -8.90
N SER A 204 5.22 2.47 -8.24
CA SER A 204 5.30 1.03 -8.10
C SER A 204 4.04 0.35 -7.55
N LEU A 205 3.20 1.02 -6.76
CA LEU A 205 1.95 0.44 -6.26
C LEU A 205 0.94 0.22 -7.40
N ILE A 206 0.80 1.21 -8.29
CA ILE A 206 -0.06 1.08 -9.48
C ILE A 206 0.53 0.08 -10.46
N ARG A 207 1.86 0.02 -10.60
CA ARG A 207 2.52 -1.06 -11.38
C ARG A 207 2.06 -2.44 -10.90
N HIS A 208 2.04 -2.67 -9.59
CA HIS A 208 1.71 -4.00 -9.06
C HIS A 208 0.23 -4.32 -9.26
N MET A 209 -0.66 -3.35 -9.09
CA MET A 209 -2.08 -3.52 -9.42
C MET A 209 -2.26 -3.85 -10.91
N TRP A 210 -1.55 -3.14 -11.78
CA TRP A 210 -1.51 -3.39 -13.22
C TRP A 210 -1.00 -4.80 -13.56
N THR A 211 0.12 -5.22 -12.96
CA THR A 211 0.65 -6.59 -13.10
C THR A 211 -0.40 -7.63 -12.67
N GLY A 212 -1.10 -7.40 -11.55
CA GLY A 212 -2.19 -8.27 -11.09
C GLY A 212 -3.34 -8.36 -12.08
N LEU A 213 -3.75 -7.22 -12.67
CA LEU A 213 -4.78 -7.18 -13.71
C LEU A 213 -4.36 -7.93 -14.97
N LEU A 214 -3.12 -7.77 -15.45
CA LEU A 214 -2.64 -8.50 -16.63
C LEU A 214 -2.60 -10.01 -16.42
N ILE A 215 -2.16 -10.46 -15.24
CA ILE A 215 -2.18 -11.87 -14.88
C ILE A 215 -3.61 -12.43 -14.90
N LEU A 216 -4.57 -11.67 -14.35
CA LEU A 216 -6.00 -12.01 -14.37
C LEU A 216 -6.54 -12.12 -15.79
N LEU A 217 -6.29 -11.11 -16.63
CA LEU A 217 -6.79 -11.08 -18.01
C LEU A 217 -6.25 -12.23 -18.85
N ASN A 218 -4.95 -12.52 -18.72
CA ASN A 218 -4.29 -13.59 -19.45
C ASN A 218 -4.52 -14.99 -18.84
N GLY A 219 -5.17 -15.08 -17.67
CA GLY A 219 -5.39 -16.37 -16.98
C GLY A 219 -4.12 -17.14 -16.67
N ASN A 220 -2.98 -16.44 -16.53
CA ASN A 220 -1.66 -17.05 -16.43
C ASN A 220 -0.86 -16.43 -15.27
N LEU A 221 -0.88 -17.12 -14.13
CA LEU A 221 -0.14 -16.71 -12.93
C LEU A 221 1.38 -16.71 -13.11
N GLU A 222 1.90 -17.56 -13.98
CA GLU A 222 3.33 -17.75 -14.13
C GLU A 222 3.98 -16.60 -14.89
N SER A 223 3.38 -16.15 -15.99
CA SER A 223 4.00 -15.15 -16.87
C SER A 223 3.02 -14.19 -17.53
N GLY A 224 1.77 -14.13 -17.05
CA GLY A 224 0.69 -13.38 -17.69
C GLY A 224 0.89 -11.87 -17.76
N ALA A 225 1.81 -11.29 -17.00
CA ALA A 225 2.16 -9.87 -17.12
C ALA A 225 3.37 -9.59 -18.02
N LEU A 226 4.08 -10.63 -18.47
CA LEU A 226 5.31 -10.49 -19.25
C LEU A 226 5.02 -10.32 -20.75
N LEU A 227 5.90 -9.60 -21.43
CA LEU A 227 5.86 -9.45 -22.88
C LEU A 227 5.93 -10.81 -23.57
N LYS A 228 5.15 -10.97 -24.64
CA LYS A 228 5.19 -12.19 -25.46
C LYS A 228 6.60 -12.45 -26.02
N SER A 229 7.33 -11.37 -26.33
CA SER A 229 8.71 -11.37 -26.84
C SER A 229 9.77 -11.67 -25.79
N ALA A 230 9.44 -11.72 -24.49
CA ALA A 230 10.41 -12.14 -23.47
C ALA A 230 10.88 -13.58 -23.76
N SER A 231 12.18 -13.83 -23.60
CA SER A 231 12.78 -15.14 -23.85
C SER A 231 12.23 -16.19 -22.89
N SER A 232 12.33 -17.48 -23.24
CA SER A 232 11.92 -18.56 -22.34
C SER A 232 12.70 -18.53 -21.02
N GLU A 233 13.99 -18.19 -21.07
CA GLU A 233 14.84 -18.05 -19.89
C GLU A 233 14.35 -16.90 -18.99
N ASP A 234 14.05 -15.74 -19.58
CA ASP A 234 13.53 -14.59 -18.84
C ASP A 234 12.17 -14.89 -18.21
N LYS A 235 11.27 -15.57 -18.93
CA LYS A 235 9.96 -15.98 -18.40
C LYS A 235 10.11 -16.91 -17.20
N VAL A 236 11.08 -17.83 -17.23
CA VAL A 236 11.38 -18.71 -16.08
C VAL A 236 11.91 -17.90 -14.90
N LYS A 237 12.85 -16.97 -15.13
CA LYS A 237 13.41 -16.13 -14.04
C LYS A 237 12.38 -15.16 -13.46
N CYS A 238 11.48 -14.66 -14.30
CA CYS A 238 10.41 -13.74 -13.92
C CYS A 238 9.11 -14.43 -13.53
N ALA A 239 9.10 -15.75 -13.36
CA ALA A 239 7.87 -16.49 -13.10
C ALA A 239 7.18 -16.10 -11.79
N PHE A 240 5.85 -16.18 -11.76
CA PHE A 240 5.00 -16.02 -10.58
C PHE A 240 5.23 -14.67 -9.87
N HIS A 241 5.70 -14.70 -8.61
CA HIS A 241 5.96 -13.54 -7.79
C HIS A 241 7.05 -12.62 -8.37
N MET A 242 7.99 -13.18 -9.12
CA MET A 242 9.13 -12.43 -9.65
C MET A 242 8.70 -11.37 -10.68
N GLN A 243 7.49 -11.47 -11.26
CA GLN A 243 6.86 -10.43 -12.07
C GLN A 243 6.66 -9.11 -11.30
N PHE A 244 6.58 -9.18 -9.96
CA PHE A 244 6.40 -8.01 -9.09
C PHE A 244 7.73 -7.52 -8.49
N ASP A 245 8.61 -8.42 -8.08
CA ASP A 245 9.76 -8.06 -7.24
C ASP A 245 11.00 -7.66 -8.06
N LEU A 246 11.44 -8.54 -8.97
CA LEU A 246 12.75 -8.43 -9.61
C LEU A 246 12.84 -7.22 -10.54
N LYS A 247 13.88 -6.39 -10.32
CA LYS A 247 14.10 -5.16 -11.08
C LYS A 247 14.16 -5.39 -12.58
N PHE A 248 14.91 -6.40 -13.04
CA PHE A 248 15.04 -6.67 -14.48
C PHE A 248 13.71 -7.15 -15.11
N CYS A 249 12.85 -7.83 -14.34
CA CYS A 249 11.52 -8.24 -14.82
C CYS A 249 10.61 -7.05 -15.14
N ARG A 250 10.86 -5.88 -14.53
CA ARG A 250 10.07 -4.65 -14.77
C ARG A 250 10.17 -4.17 -16.21
N ASP A 251 11.30 -4.41 -16.87
CA ASP A 251 11.52 -4.04 -18.27
C ASP A 251 10.88 -5.05 -19.24
N LEU A 252 10.48 -6.21 -18.72
CA LEU A 252 9.80 -7.27 -19.45
C LEU A 252 8.27 -7.25 -19.24
N LEU A 253 7.74 -6.32 -18.44
CA LEU A 253 6.30 -6.18 -18.24
C LEU A 253 5.62 -5.54 -19.45
N ILE A 254 4.42 -6.02 -19.77
CA ILE A 254 3.53 -5.37 -20.73
C ILE A 254 3.17 -3.99 -20.18
N ARG A 255 3.46 -2.92 -20.93
CA ARG A 255 3.09 -1.54 -20.55
C ARG A 255 1.89 -1.02 -21.33
N ASP A 256 1.82 -1.36 -22.60
CA ASP A 256 0.74 -0.97 -23.50
C ASP A 256 0.21 -2.23 -24.19
N THR A 257 -1.11 -2.37 -24.22
CA THR A 257 -1.77 -3.52 -24.85
C THR A 257 -3.18 -3.16 -25.32
N THR A 258 -3.78 -4.07 -26.06
CA THR A 258 -5.21 -4.03 -26.39
C THR A 258 -5.88 -5.33 -25.96
N ILE A 259 -7.13 -5.23 -25.52
CA ILE A 259 -7.97 -6.37 -25.15
C ILE A 259 -9.32 -6.26 -25.89
N CYS A 260 -10.14 -7.29 -25.77
CA CYS A 260 -11.49 -7.32 -26.36
C CYS A 260 -11.43 -7.18 -27.89
N ASN A 261 -10.60 -8.02 -28.52
CA ASN A 261 -10.35 -8.00 -29.97
C ASN A 261 -9.89 -6.62 -30.47
N GLY A 262 -9.09 -5.92 -29.68
CA GLY A 262 -8.52 -4.62 -30.05
C GLY A 262 -9.42 -3.41 -29.76
N LYS A 263 -10.64 -3.60 -29.24
CA LYS A 263 -11.60 -2.52 -28.99
C LYS A 263 -11.24 -1.67 -27.77
N VAL A 264 -10.56 -2.25 -26.79
CA VAL A 264 -10.14 -1.54 -25.57
C VAL A 264 -8.63 -1.44 -25.54
N LYS A 265 -8.13 -0.22 -25.41
CA LYS A 265 -6.71 0.07 -25.20
C LYS A 265 -6.42 0.15 -23.71
N MET A 266 -5.32 -0.46 -23.29
CA MET A 266 -4.86 -0.41 -21.92
C MET A 266 -3.40 0.04 -21.88
N ALA A 267 -3.08 0.96 -20.96
CA ALA A 267 -1.73 1.47 -20.82
C ALA A 267 -1.36 1.72 -19.36
N TYR A 268 -0.10 1.47 -19.02
CA TYR A 268 0.53 1.80 -17.75
C TYR A 268 1.67 2.81 -17.92
N GLN A 269 1.65 3.86 -17.10
CA GLN A 269 2.63 4.94 -17.09
C GLN A 269 3.25 5.06 -15.69
N GLN A 270 4.48 4.57 -15.54
CA GLN A 270 5.27 4.73 -14.31
C GLN A 270 5.58 6.21 -14.07
N ARG A 271 5.14 6.74 -12.94
CA ARG A 271 5.42 8.08 -12.41
C ARG A 271 5.70 7.95 -10.93
N ASP A 272 6.97 7.93 -10.57
CA ASP A 272 7.39 7.71 -9.18
C ASP A 272 7.25 8.97 -8.35
N ARG A 273 7.49 10.14 -8.96
CA ARG A 273 7.54 11.43 -8.28
C ARG A 273 6.55 12.44 -8.83
N LEU A 274 6.09 13.34 -7.97
CA LEU A 274 5.20 14.46 -8.32
C LEU A 274 5.67 15.25 -9.55
N SER A 275 6.97 15.47 -9.70
CA SER A 275 7.56 16.19 -10.85
C SER A 275 7.29 15.54 -12.21
N GLU A 276 7.00 14.24 -12.23
CA GLU A 276 6.83 13.46 -13.47
C GLU A 276 5.38 13.46 -13.96
N ILE A 277 4.42 13.86 -13.12
CA ILE A 277 2.98 13.73 -13.41
C ILE A 277 2.56 14.44 -14.70
N ARG A 278 3.18 15.59 -15.01
CA ARG A 278 2.88 16.38 -16.22
C ARG A 278 3.13 15.60 -17.50
N ALA A 279 4.07 14.64 -17.51
CA ALA A 279 4.28 13.77 -18.67
C ALA A 279 3.06 12.87 -18.99
N SER A 280 2.11 12.75 -18.05
CA SER A 280 0.87 12.01 -18.25
C SER A 280 -0.24 12.85 -18.91
N GLU A 281 -0.08 14.18 -19.02
CA GLU A 281 -1.08 15.06 -19.64
C GLU A 281 -1.43 14.64 -21.07
N LYS A 282 -0.44 14.20 -21.85
CA LYS A 282 -0.66 13.77 -23.25
C LYS A 282 -1.64 12.60 -23.35
N TYR A 283 -1.65 11.69 -22.37
CA TYR A 283 -2.56 10.55 -22.33
C TYR A 283 -3.96 10.98 -21.93
N ILE A 284 -4.08 11.90 -20.98
CA ILE A 284 -5.38 12.46 -20.57
C ILE A 284 -6.00 13.28 -21.72
N LYS A 285 -5.21 14.15 -22.36
CA LYS A 285 -5.68 15.03 -23.44
C LYS A 285 -6.04 14.26 -24.71
N SER A 286 -5.37 13.14 -25.00
CA SER A 286 -5.63 12.33 -26.21
C SER A 286 -6.74 11.29 -26.04
N ALA A 287 -7.02 10.86 -24.81
CA ALA A 287 -8.02 9.84 -24.56
C ALA A 287 -9.44 10.47 -24.46
N LYS A 288 -10.39 9.91 -25.21
CA LYS A 288 -11.84 10.05 -24.97
C LYS A 288 -12.33 8.77 -24.29
N ASP A 289 -13.35 8.83 -23.44
CA ASP A 289 -13.96 7.66 -22.79
C ASP A 289 -12.93 6.83 -21.97
N PHE A 290 -12.18 7.48 -21.07
CA PHE A 290 -11.12 6.81 -20.28
C PHE A 290 -11.49 6.58 -18.82
N LEU A 291 -10.89 5.56 -18.20
CA LEU A 291 -10.81 5.45 -16.74
C LEU A 291 -9.35 5.48 -16.28
N PHE A 292 -9.02 6.45 -15.42
CA PHE A 292 -7.73 6.51 -14.74
C PHE A 292 -7.81 5.92 -13.35
N ILE A 293 -6.79 5.17 -12.99
CA ILE A 293 -6.44 4.96 -11.58
C ILE A 293 -5.06 5.56 -11.32
N PHE A 294 -4.98 6.36 -10.25
CA PHE A 294 -3.86 7.25 -10.00
C PHE A 294 -3.39 7.17 -8.54
N THR A 295 -2.08 7.05 -8.31
CA THR A 295 -1.46 7.29 -6.99
C THR A 295 -0.08 7.93 -7.15
N ILE A 296 0.26 8.86 -6.25
CA ILE A 296 1.59 9.46 -6.16
C ILE A 296 1.83 9.95 -4.72
N GLY A 297 3.03 10.44 -4.43
CA GLY A 297 3.36 11.07 -3.14
C GLY A 297 4.17 10.20 -2.18
N LEU A 298 4.17 8.87 -2.35
CA LEU A 298 4.97 7.96 -1.49
C LEU A 298 6.48 8.25 -1.57
N HIS A 299 7.00 8.53 -2.77
CA HIS A 299 8.41 8.90 -2.99
C HIS A 299 8.71 10.39 -2.71
N ASP A 300 7.67 11.16 -2.39
CA ASP A 300 7.72 12.58 -2.04
C ASP A 300 7.30 12.77 -0.56
N HIS A 301 7.62 11.77 0.25
CA HIS A 301 7.47 11.75 1.71
C HIS A 301 6.03 12.02 2.20
N LEU A 302 5.03 11.65 1.41
CA LEU A 302 3.62 11.87 1.72
C LEU A 302 3.33 13.36 2.03
N ASN A 303 4.03 14.27 1.35
CA ASN A 303 3.82 15.69 1.52
C ASN A 303 2.51 16.12 0.85
N PHE A 304 1.46 16.25 1.66
CA PHE A 304 0.13 16.65 1.19
C PHE A 304 0.14 18.03 0.53
N ALA A 305 0.80 19.02 1.12
CA ALA A 305 0.82 20.39 0.58
C ALA A 305 1.44 20.44 -0.83
N GLN A 306 2.59 19.78 -1.00
CA GLN A 306 3.26 19.68 -2.29
C GLN A 306 2.44 18.88 -3.31
N THR A 307 1.81 17.78 -2.86
CA THR A 307 0.93 16.98 -3.72
C THR A 307 -0.24 17.82 -4.21
N LYS A 308 -0.92 18.52 -3.30
CA LYS A 308 -2.06 19.38 -3.59
C LYS A 308 -1.68 20.45 -4.62
N GLU A 309 -0.61 21.20 -4.38
CA GLU A 309 -0.14 22.25 -5.29
C GLU A 309 0.14 21.69 -6.70
N THR A 310 0.83 20.55 -6.78
CA THR A 310 1.13 19.90 -8.06
C THR A 310 -0.15 19.47 -8.78
N LEU A 311 -1.12 18.90 -8.06
CA LEU A 311 -2.39 18.48 -8.63
C LEU A 311 -3.26 19.66 -9.05
N ASP A 312 -3.30 20.75 -8.30
CA ASP A 312 -4.00 21.98 -8.69
C ASP A 312 -3.46 22.49 -10.04
N GLN A 313 -2.14 22.54 -10.21
CA GLN A 313 -1.51 22.92 -11.48
C GLN A 313 -1.84 21.94 -12.61
N TYR A 314 -1.82 20.63 -12.31
CA TYR A 314 -2.12 19.58 -13.27
C TYR A 314 -3.58 19.63 -13.74
N PHE A 315 -4.52 19.74 -12.81
CA PHE A 315 -5.94 19.88 -13.09
C PHE A 315 -6.26 21.16 -13.85
N ALA A 316 -5.61 22.27 -13.51
CA ALA A 316 -5.71 23.52 -14.29
C ALA A 316 -5.22 23.32 -15.73
N ALA A 317 -4.07 22.68 -15.94
CA ALA A 317 -3.50 22.42 -17.27
C ALA A 317 -4.38 21.49 -18.14
N LEU A 318 -5.25 20.71 -17.51
CA LEU A 318 -6.22 19.83 -18.15
C LEU A 318 -7.59 20.48 -18.35
N ASN A 319 -7.78 21.73 -17.91
CA ASN A 319 -9.09 22.38 -17.79
C ASN A 319 -10.10 21.50 -17.04
N PHE A 320 -9.63 20.78 -16.03
CA PHE A 320 -10.47 19.91 -15.22
C PHE A 320 -11.42 20.77 -14.40
N ASN A 321 -12.71 20.58 -14.61
CA ASN A 321 -13.74 21.34 -13.91
C ASN A 321 -14.28 20.47 -12.77
N LYS A 322 -14.33 21.02 -11.55
CA LYS A 322 -14.85 20.39 -10.33
C LYS A 322 -16.27 19.83 -10.50
N ASP A 323 -17.05 20.41 -11.42
CA ASP A 323 -18.40 19.96 -11.77
C ASP A 323 -18.47 19.05 -13.00
N ARG A 324 -17.38 18.91 -13.77
CA ARG A 324 -17.33 18.15 -15.02
C ARG A 324 -16.12 17.23 -15.12
N VAL A 325 -15.87 16.40 -14.11
CA VAL A 325 -15.08 15.16 -14.31
C VAL A 325 -15.60 14.40 -15.55
N ILE A 326 -16.91 14.53 -15.81
CA ILE A 326 -17.70 13.93 -16.89
C ILE A 326 -17.77 14.84 -18.13
N LYS A 327 -16.65 15.33 -18.68
CA LYS A 327 -16.67 15.80 -20.07
C LYS A 327 -16.23 14.63 -20.96
N ASN A 328 -17.19 13.99 -21.62
CA ASN A 328 -17.01 12.85 -22.55
C ASN A 328 -16.81 11.45 -21.90
N GLY A 329 -17.53 11.12 -20.81
CA GLY A 329 -17.52 9.75 -20.24
C GLY A 329 -16.26 9.34 -19.48
N SER A 330 -15.26 10.22 -19.42
CA SER A 330 -14.00 9.99 -18.72
C SER A 330 -14.11 10.08 -17.19
N ARG A 331 -13.35 9.26 -16.47
CA ARG A 331 -13.37 9.15 -15.00
C ARG A 331 -11.95 9.01 -14.44
N ILE A 332 -11.73 9.51 -13.23
CA ILE A 332 -10.48 9.36 -12.48
C ILE A 332 -10.83 8.72 -11.13
N ILE A 333 -10.02 7.77 -10.69
CA ILE A 333 -10.04 7.19 -9.35
C ILE A 333 -8.66 7.41 -8.75
N TRP A 334 -8.61 7.82 -7.49
CA TRP A 334 -7.36 7.87 -6.74
C TRP A 334 -7.22 6.61 -5.90
N MET A 335 -6.04 5.99 -5.87
CA MET A 335 -5.74 4.90 -4.95
C MET A 335 -4.86 5.42 -3.82
N THR A 336 -5.18 5.10 -2.57
CA THR A 336 -4.32 5.50 -1.45
C THR A 336 -3.03 4.68 -1.44
N PRO A 337 -1.91 5.24 -0.91
CA PRO A 337 -0.78 4.42 -0.51
C PRO A 337 -1.20 3.31 0.46
N HIS A 338 -0.43 2.22 0.47
CA HIS A 338 -0.65 1.08 1.36
C HIS A 338 -0.07 1.33 2.74
N PHE A 339 -0.62 0.68 3.77
CA PHE A 339 0.08 0.57 5.04
C PHE A 339 1.37 -0.23 4.91
N PRO A 340 2.40 0.12 5.70
CA PRO A 340 3.70 -0.50 5.59
C PRO A 340 3.67 -1.89 6.22
N GLY A 341 4.40 -2.83 5.61
CA GLY A 341 4.65 -4.14 6.18
C GLY A 341 5.78 -4.12 7.23
N LEU A 342 5.93 -5.25 7.94
CA LEU A 342 6.99 -5.40 8.96
C LEU A 342 8.41 -5.28 8.43
N MET A 343 8.62 -5.57 7.15
CA MET A 343 9.96 -5.52 6.54
C MET A 343 10.43 -4.11 6.19
N LEU A 344 9.57 -3.09 6.34
CA LEU A 344 9.95 -1.72 6.05
C LEU A 344 11.03 -1.25 7.02
N LEU A 345 12.07 -0.60 6.51
CA LEU A 345 13.14 -0.10 7.35
C LEU A 345 12.65 1.02 8.29
N PRO A 346 13.16 1.07 9.53
CA PRO A 346 12.81 2.10 10.51
C PRO A 346 13.01 3.52 9.98
N LYS A 347 14.09 3.77 9.22
CA LYS A 347 14.35 5.08 8.61
C LYS A 347 13.20 5.60 7.74
N TYR A 348 12.38 4.72 7.16
CA TYR A 348 11.18 5.12 6.43
C TYR A 348 9.99 5.34 7.37
N LEU A 349 9.77 4.41 8.30
CA LEU A 349 8.69 4.51 9.29
C LEU A 349 8.81 5.75 10.17
N ASP A 350 10.00 6.05 10.67
CA ASP A 350 10.23 7.10 11.66
C ASP A 350 10.15 8.50 11.03
N ASN A 351 10.29 8.61 9.71
CA ASN A 351 10.40 9.90 9.04
C ASN A 351 9.22 10.26 8.13
N TYR A 352 8.60 9.30 7.43
CA TYR A 352 7.57 9.66 6.43
C TYR A 352 6.63 8.53 5.96
N GLN A 353 6.78 7.29 6.42
CA GLN A 353 5.91 6.17 6.00
C GLN A 353 5.36 5.37 7.18
N SER A 354 5.18 6.00 8.35
CA SER A 354 4.44 5.34 9.43
C SER A 354 2.98 5.11 9.02
N PRO A 355 2.27 4.14 9.63
CA PRO A 355 0.82 4.02 9.45
C PRO A 355 0.07 5.34 9.72
N ALA A 356 0.53 6.15 10.68
CA ALA A 356 -0.06 7.44 10.99
C ALA A 356 0.13 8.45 9.84
N ASP A 357 1.32 8.51 9.25
CA ASP A 357 1.61 9.40 8.11
C ASP A 357 0.78 9.02 6.89
N ILE A 358 0.70 7.71 6.59
CA ILE A 358 -0.10 7.18 5.48
C ILE A 358 -1.58 7.45 5.68
N LYS A 359 -2.11 7.22 6.88
CA LYS A 359 -3.51 7.51 7.21
C LYS A 359 -3.80 9.01 7.05
N LYS A 360 -3.00 9.87 7.67
CA LYS A 360 -3.17 11.33 7.60
C LYS A 360 -3.10 11.85 6.16
N TYR A 361 -2.13 11.39 5.38
CA TYR A 361 -2.02 11.75 3.96
C TYR A 361 -3.24 11.30 3.17
N SER A 362 -3.69 10.06 3.37
CA SER A 362 -4.83 9.48 2.66
C SER A 362 -6.14 10.21 2.99
N GLU A 363 -6.35 10.59 4.26
CA GLU A 363 -7.51 11.38 4.70
C GLU A 363 -7.50 12.77 4.05
N ASN A 364 -6.39 13.50 4.15
CA ASN A 364 -6.26 14.83 3.53
C ASN A 364 -6.46 14.78 2.00
N MET A 365 -5.92 13.74 1.34
CA MET A 365 -6.12 13.55 -0.09
C MET A 365 -7.58 13.21 -0.42
N THR A 366 -8.26 12.41 0.40
CA THR A 366 -9.68 12.08 0.22
C THR A 366 -10.55 13.33 0.31
N ASP A 367 -10.32 14.16 1.33
CA ASP A 367 -11.04 15.42 1.51
C ASP A 367 -10.80 16.36 0.32
N TYR A 368 -9.54 16.56 -0.07
CA TYR A 368 -9.18 17.40 -1.21
C TYR A 368 -9.80 16.92 -2.53
N LEU A 369 -9.73 15.61 -2.82
CA LEU A 369 -10.24 15.04 -4.07
C LEU A 369 -11.77 15.01 -4.13
N SER A 370 -12.45 15.03 -2.98
CA SER A 370 -13.90 15.16 -2.90
C SER A 370 -14.41 16.47 -3.53
N GLU A 371 -13.65 17.57 -3.42
CA GLU A 371 -13.96 18.85 -4.07
C GLU A 371 -13.98 18.73 -5.60
N TYR A 372 -13.22 17.78 -6.13
CA TYR A 372 -13.11 17.47 -7.55
C TYR A 372 -14.01 16.30 -7.95
N LYS A 373 -14.82 15.75 -7.03
CA LYS A 373 -15.66 14.55 -7.23
C LYS A 373 -14.86 13.36 -7.75
N ILE A 374 -13.58 13.27 -7.38
CA ILE A 374 -12.71 12.15 -7.70
C ILE A 374 -12.80 11.15 -6.55
N PRO A 375 -13.38 9.96 -6.77
CA PRO A 375 -13.48 8.97 -5.72
C PRO A 375 -12.13 8.34 -5.41
N VAL A 376 -11.95 7.99 -4.14
CA VAL A 376 -10.75 7.38 -3.57
C VAL A 376 -11.01 5.90 -3.26
N MET A 377 -10.21 5.03 -3.86
CA MET A 377 -10.09 3.63 -3.49
C MET A 377 -9.07 3.50 -2.35
N SER A 378 -9.57 3.46 -1.12
CA SER A 378 -8.72 3.30 0.07
C SER A 378 -8.21 1.86 0.18
N THR A 379 -6.90 1.69 0.32
CA THR A 379 -6.27 0.37 0.48
C THR A 379 -5.88 0.08 1.93
N LEU A 380 -6.16 1.00 2.86
CA LEU A 380 -5.64 0.98 4.22
C LEU A 380 -6.08 -0.26 5.00
N GLN A 381 -7.38 -0.60 4.99
CA GLN A 381 -7.89 -1.76 5.72
C GLN A 381 -7.40 -3.09 5.10
N MET A 382 -7.31 -3.14 3.76
CA MET A 382 -6.82 -4.33 3.05
C MET A 382 -5.33 -4.60 3.29
N THR A 383 -4.55 -3.56 3.54
CA THR A 383 -3.09 -3.65 3.74
C THR A 383 -2.72 -3.69 5.22
N ASN A 384 -3.65 -3.36 6.12
CA ASN A 384 -3.43 -3.44 7.55
C ASN A 384 -3.19 -4.89 7.98
N HIS A 385 -2.06 -5.13 8.65
CA HIS A 385 -1.58 -6.46 9.06
C HIS A 385 -1.39 -7.50 7.95
N THR A 386 -1.49 -7.10 6.69
CA THR A 386 -1.19 -7.96 5.54
C THR A 386 0.32 -8.02 5.32
N PHE A 387 0.83 -9.19 4.95
CA PHE A 387 2.24 -9.38 4.64
C PHE A 387 2.62 -8.61 3.38
N SER A 388 3.68 -7.82 3.49
CA SER A 388 4.37 -7.16 2.38
C SER A 388 5.84 -7.61 2.40
N TRP A 389 6.36 -8.06 1.25
CA TRP A 389 7.65 -8.75 1.19
C TRP A 389 8.87 -7.82 1.34
N ASP A 390 8.70 -6.53 1.13
CA ASP A 390 9.74 -5.52 1.33
C ASP A 390 9.28 -4.38 2.24
N GLY A 391 8.08 -4.51 2.80
CA GLY A 391 7.47 -3.50 3.66
C GLY A 391 6.69 -2.42 2.92
N VAL A 392 6.71 -2.38 1.59
CA VAL A 392 5.94 -1.42 0.76
C VAL A 392 4.99 -2.13 -0.20
N HIS A 393 5.46 -3.22 -0.82
CA HIS A 393 4.79 -3.88 -1.93
C HIS A 393 4.13 -5.20 -1.53
N PHE A 394 3.07 -5.55 -2.25
CA PHE A 394 2.24 -6.74 -2.04
C PHE A 394 2.07 -7.53 -3.32
N GLY A 395 1.70 -8.80 -3.18
CA GLY A 395 1.81 -9.78 -4.26
C GLY A 395 0.55 -9.88 -5.08
N TYR A 396 0.43 -10.99 -5.80
CA TYR A 396 -0.74 -11.25 -6.62
C TYR A 396 -2.03 -11.22 -5.78
N GLY A 397 -2.03 -11.73 -4.54
CA GLY A 397 -3.24 -11.83 -3.72
C GLY A 397 -3.92 -10.48 -3.49
N LEU A 398 -3.17 -9.48 -3.02
CA LEU A 398 -3.71 -8.12 -2.85
C LEU A 398 -4.01 -7.47 -4.20
N ASN A 399 -3.07 -7.51 -5.14
CA ASN A 399 -3.18 -6.71 -6.37
C ASN A 399 -4.27 -7.21 -7.33
N SER A 400 -4.52 -8.51 -7.37
CA SER A 400 -5.67 -9.07 -8.09
C SER A 400 -7.00 -8.65 -7.45
N GLN A 401 -7.05 -8.59 -6.12
CA GLN A 401 -8.23 -8.11 -5.40
C GLN A 401 -8.51 -6.63 -5.67
N LEU A 402 -7.47 -5.79 -5.68
CA LEU A 402 -7.60 -4.38 -6.07
C LEU A 402 -8.08 -4.26 -7.52
N ALA A 403 -7.58 -5.10 -8.43
CA ALA A 403 -8.06 -5.16 -9.81
C ALA A 403 -9.55 -5.54 -9.89
N HIS A 404 -10.02 -6.53 -9.10
CA HIS A 404 -11.44 -6.85 -9.02
C HIS A 404 -12.28 -5.69 -8.50
N ILE A 405 -11.85 -5.01 -7.44
CA ILE A 405 -12.56 -3.83 -6.90
C ILE A 405 -12.70 -2.75 -7.97
N PHE A 406 -11.61 -2.47 -8.69
CA PHE A 406 -11.61 -1.53 -9.81
C PHE A 406 -12.57 -1.94 -10.94
N LEU A 407 -12.55 -3.22 -11.36
CA LEU A 407 -13.48 -3.74 -12.37
C LEU A 407 -14.95 -3.69 -11.90
N ASN A 408 -15.22 -3.90 -10.61
CA ASN A 408 -16.55 -3.75 -10.03
C ASN A 408 -17.02 -2.29 -10.02
N TYR A 409 -16.12 -1.35 -9.77
CA TYR A 409 -16.41 0.07 -9.89
C TYR A 409 -16.77 0.46 -11.33
N ILE A 410 -16.00 -0.01 -12.33
CA ILE A 410 -16.33 0.17 -13.75
C ILE A 410 -17.71 -0.38 -14.05
N HIS A 411 -17.96 -1.64 -13.69
CA HIS A 411 -19.23 -2.30 -13.96
C HIS A 411 -20.40 -1.53 -13.36
N ARG A 412 -20.23 -0.84 -12.23
CA ARG A 412 -21.30 -0.03 -11.67
C ARG A 412 -21.46 1.33 -12.35
N TYR A 413 -20.36 2.03 -12.62
CA TYR A 413 -20.41 3.47 -12.89
C TYR A 413 -19.86 3.94 -14.23
N ALA A 414 -19.06 3.14 -14.93
CA ALA A 414 -18.80 3.40 -16.35
C ALA A 414 -20.08 3.10 -17.14
#